data_AF-A0A1Q9BT60-F1
#
_entry.id   AF-A0A1Q9BT60-F1
#
_cell.length_a   1.000
_cell.length_b   1.000
_cell.length_c   1.000
_cell.angle_alpha   90.00
_cell.angle_beta   90.00
_cell.angle_gamma   90.00
#
_symmetry.space_group_name_H-M   'P 1'
#
loop_
_entity.id
_entity.type
_entity.pdbx_description
1 polymer ?
#
loop_
_entity_poly.entity_id
_entity_poly.type
_entity_poly.pdbx_seq_one_letter_code
_entity_poly.pdbx_strand_id
1 'polypeptide(L)'
;MWREARIAFSDSVAALNCSVIPVHPWVYGVGQQTENGAYLSPVNAINYLADKLAGTGGAADIVIMMVSGQTHDSFMASLNKLVDVFPSPAFTQVRRLAQSAAQLAAEKMQIPAKYSQSLPASIPLSVPTSRTALAAAAVKKAQQEAAAVADLTGVKKLMGDFKQQRESLISGIASGLADLQGKSARAWVFTASGDLPSTLLELVKGIPLQSSVYTAAMMLVGDNLDGIKGMIHDLEPDKDQSGQTSATTKSEQGIKGKELRVSGEIPYKNPEILRRIFELASATEASGQRQKYRVAHEAARAVNFREAIFTGTLD
;
A
#
# COMPACT_ATOMS: atom_id res chain seq x y z
N MET A 1 21.14 5.23 2.54
CA MET A 1 20.53 4.93 3.87
C MET A 1 19.05 4.57 3.83
N TRP A 2 18.58 3.76 4.79
CA TRP A 2 17.18 3.33 4.95
C TRP A 2 16.30 4.44 5.55
N ARG A 3 15.08 4.57 5.03
CA ARG A 3 14.02 5.42 5.60
C ARG A 3 12.64 4.90 5.25
N GLU A 4 11.63 5.23 6.05
CA GLU A 4 10.25 5.00 5.67
C GLU A 4 9.80 6.14 4.75
N ALA A 5 9.13 5.82 3.65
CA ALA A 5 8.75 6.79 2.64
C ALA A 5 7.31 6.54 2.15
N ARG A 6 6.67 7.62 1.67
CA ARG A 6 5.41 7.57 0.95
C ARG A 6 5.71 7.38 -0.53
N ILE A 7 5.23 6.27 -1.09
CA ILE A 7 5.25 5.98 -2.52
C ILE A 7 3.96 6.53 -3.15
N ALA A 8 4.09 7.36 -4.17
CA ALA A 8 2.98 7.90 -4.96
C ALA A 8 3.44 8.15 -6.40
N PHE A 9 2.52 8.11 -7.37
CA PHE A 9 2.86 8.47 -8.75
C PHE A 9 3.14 9.96 -8.89
N SER A 10 4.19 10.28 -9.65
CA SER A 10 4.51 11.63 -10.08
C SER A 10 4.18 11.82 -11.57
N ASP A 11 4.04 13.08 -12.00
CA ASP A 11 3.63 13.44 -13.35
C ASP A 11 4.68 13.13 -14.44
N SER A 12 5.89 12.70 -14.05
CA SER A 12 6.99 12.40 -14.96
C SER A 12 7.55 11.00 -14.75
N VAL A 13 6.98 10.00 -15.43
CA VAL A 13 7.58 8.65 -15.51
C VAL A 13 8.31 8.54 -16.85
N ALA A 14 9.63 8.73 -16.84
CA ALA A 14 10.46 8.44 -18.00
C ALA A 14 10.63 6.92 -18.17
N ALA A 15 10.78 6.45 -19.42
CA ALA A 15 11.16 5.07 -19.68
C ALA A 15 12.52 4.78 -19.04
N LEU A 16 12.58 3.70 -18.26
CA LEU A 16 13.70 3.41 -17.37
C LEU A 16 14.24 2.01 -17.62
N ASN A 17 15.55 1.89 -17.86
CA ASN A 17 16.24 0.61 -17.93
C ASN A 17 16.85 0.31 -16.56
N CYS A 18 16.39 -0.76 -15.92
CA CYS A 18 16.98 -1.23 -14.66
C CYS A 18 16.91 -2.75 -14.56
N SER A 19 17.85 -3.33 -13.83
CA SER A 19 17.81 -4.71 -13.38
C SER A 19 16.93 -4.80 -12.14
N VAL A 20 15.99 -5.73 -12.13
CA VAL A 20 15.05 -5.95 -11.03
C VAL A 20 15.39 -7.25 -10.33
N ILE A 21 15.72 -7.17 -9.04
CA ILE A 21 16.04 -8.33 -8.19
C ILE A 21 15.00 -8.41 -7.08
N PRO A 22 14.02 -9.34 -7.19
CA PRO A 22 13.03 -9.55 -6.14
C PRO A 22 13.59 -10.42 -5.02
N VAL A 23 13.14 -10.17 -3.79
CA VAL A 23 13.43 -11.02 -2.63
C VAL A 23 12.16 -11.21 -1.78
N HIS A 24 11.76 -12.46 -1.61
CA HIS A 24 10.53 -12.83 -0.89
C HIS A 24 10.61 -14.29 -0.42
N PRO A 25 9.72 -14.76 0.47
CA PRO A 25 9.84 -16.08 1.09
C PRO A 25 9.87 -17.25 0.10
N TRP A 26 9.19 -17.12 -1.04
CA TRP A 26 9.15 -18.16 -2.08
C TRP A 26 10.32 -18.14 -3.08
N VAL A 27 11.34 -17.30 -2.89
CA VAL A 27 12.58 -17.40 -3.69
C VAL A 27 13.37 -18.60 -3.18
N TYR A 28 13.79 -19.47 -4.10
CA TYR A 28 14.55 -20.67 -3.78
C TYR A 28 15.83 -20.32 -3.00
N GLY A 29 16.02 -20.96 -1.86
CA GLY A 29 17.20 -20.79 -1.00
C GLY A 29 17.22 -19.53 -0.14
N VAL A 30 16.15 -18.71 -0.15
CA VAL A 30 16.11 -17.44 0.62
C VAL A 30 15.12 -17.49 1.78
N GLY A 31 13.87 -17.87 1.51
CA GLY A 31 12.87 -17.99 2.57
C GLY A 31 12.86 -19.34 3.24
N GLN A 32 12.41 -19.36 4.49
CA GLN A 32 12.16 -20.58 5.24
C GLN A 32 10.74 -21.07 4.98
N GLN A 33 10.63 -22.22 4.34
CA GLN A 33 9.36 -22.89 4.09
C GLN A 33 9.10 -23.87 5.24
N THR A 34 8.00 -23.68 5.97
CA THR A 34 7.58 -24.54 7.07
C THR A 34 6.18 -25.08 6.79
N GLU A 35 5.73 -26.05 7.59
CA GLU A 35 4.35 -26.56 7.52
C GLU A 35 3.30 -25.46 7.75
N ASN A 36 3.64 -24.47 8.56
CA ASN A 36 2.77 -23.36 8.97
C ASN A 36 2.91 -22.12 8.08
N GLY A 37 3.69 -22.18 7.00
CA GLY A 37 3.84 -21.08 6.05
C GLY A 37 5.27 -20.74 5.67
N ALA A 38 5.40 -19.69 4.86
CA ALA A 38 6.66 -19.20 4.32
C ALA A 38 7.11 -17.92 5.04
N TYR A 39 8.34 -17.91 5.55
CA TYR A 39 8.87 -16.84 6.38
C TYR A 39 10.19 -16.29 5.82
N LEU A 40 10.38 -14.98 5.98
CA LEU A 40 11.61 -14.29 5.62
C LEU A 40 11.76 -13.04 6.49
N SER A 41 12.86 -12.95 7.24
CA SER A 41 13.19 -11.75 8.01
C SER A 41 13.79 -10.66 7.10
N PRO A 42 13.66 -9.37 7.46
CA PRO A 42 14.33 -8.30 6.73
C PRO A 42 15.84 -8.47 6.66
N VAL A 43 16.46 -8.93 7.74
CA VAL A 43 17.91 -9.17 7.79
C VAL A 43 18.34 -10.16 6.70
N ASN A 44 17.66 -11.30 6.59
CA ASN A 44 17.99 -12.31 5.60
C ASN A 44 17.69 -11.83 4.17
N ALA A 45 16.60 -11.08 3.99
CA ALA A 45 16.26 -10.49 2.69
C ALA A 45 17.34 -9.51 2.21
N ILE A 46 17.81 -8.63 3.08
CA ILE A 46 18.82 -7.63 2.74
C ILE A 46 20.19 -8.28 2.52
N ASN A 47 20.57 -9.28 3.32
CA ASN A 47 21.81 -10.02 3.09
C ASN A 47 21.83 -10.70 1.71
N TYR A 48 20.72 -11.31 1.30
CA TYR A 48 20.58 -11.88 -0.04
C TYR A 48 20.77 -10.82 -1.15
N LEU A 49 20.17 -9.63 -0.99
CA LEU A 49 20.34 -8.54 -1.95
C LEU A 49 21.79 -8.02 -1.98
N ALA A 50 22.43 -7.92 -0.81
CA ALA A 50 23.83 -7.52 -0.69
C ALA A 50 24.76 -8.52 -1.40
N ASP A 51 24.55 -9.83 -1.24
CA ASP A 51 25.32 -10.86 -1.92
C ASP A 51 25.17 -10.77 -3.46
N LYS A 52 23.96 -10.43 -3.94
CA LYS A 52 23.72 -10.22 -5.38
C LYS A 52 24.45 -8.99 -5.92
N LEU A 53 24.48 -7.89 -5.16
CA LEU A 53 25.20 -6.66 -5.54
C LEU A 53 26.73 -6.84 -5.51
N ALA A 54 27.25 -7.61 -4.56
CA ALA A 54 28.68 -7.88 -4.44
C ALA A 54 29.27 -8.53 -5.71
N GLY A 55 28.46 -9.28 -6.46
CA GLY A 55 28.87 -9.91 -7.71
C GLY A 55 28.88 -8.99 -8.94
N THR A 56 28.40 -7.76 -8.86
CA THR A 56 28.23 -6.86 -10.03
C THR A 56 29.42 -5.90 -10.21
N GLY A 57 30.03 -5.39 -9.13
CA GLY A 57 31.15 -4.43 -9.19
C GLY A 57 30.79 -3.08 -9.84
N GLY A 58 31.64 -2.06 -9.65
CA GLY A 58 31.48 -0.75 -10.28
C GLY A 58 30.57 0.24 -9.52
N ALA A 59 29.97 1.16 -10.26
CA ALA A 59 29.05 2.18 -9.73
C ALA A 59 27.67 2.02 -10.36
N ALA A 60 26.63 2.14 -9.54
CA ALA A 60 25.25 2.07 -9.99
C ALA A 60 24.34 2.91 -9.09
N ASP A 61 23.17 3.23 -9.62
CA ASP A 61 22.05 3.77 -8.87
C ASP A 61 21.18 2.64 -8.37
N ILE A 62 20.83 2.65 -7.09
CA ILE A 62 20.13 1.58 -6.39
C ILE A 62 18.92 2.13 -5.64
N VAL A 63 17.77 1.51 -5.88
CA VAL A 63 16.55 1.74 -5.12
C VAL A 63 16.01 0.39 -4.63
N ILE A 64 15.78 0.26 -3.33
CA ILE A 64 15.13 -0.91 -2.74
C ILE A 64 13.83 -0.46 -2.10
N MET A 65 12.74 -1.16 -2.42
CA MET A 65 11.46 -1.02 -1.73
C MET A 65 11.18 -2.29 -0.94
N MET A 66 10.87 -2.15 0.34
CA MET A 66 10.61 -3.26 1.25
C MET A 66 9.33 -3.04 2.06
N VAL A 67 8.53 -4.09 2.15
CA VAL A 67 7.42 -4.22 3.08
C VAL A 67 7.72 -5.36 4.03
N SER A 68 7.58 -5.12 5.33
CA SER A 68 7.68 -6.17 6.33
C SER A 68 6.59 -6.04 7.40
N GLY A 69 6.25 -7.17 8.01
CA GLY A 69 5.26 -7.24 9.08
C GLY A 69 5.56 -8.37 10.06
N GLN A 70 5.12 -8.18 11.31
CA GLN A 70 5.21 -9.22 12.34
C GLN A 70 4.08 -10.25 12.20
N THR A 71 2.95 -9.83 11.64
CA THR A 71 1.79 -10.69 11.39
C THR A 71 1.48 -10.75 9.90
N HIS A 72 0.82 -11.83 9.47
CA HIS A 72 0.40 -11.98 8.07
C HIS A 72 -0.53 -10.84 7.64
N ASP A 73 -1.48 -10.44 8.50
CA ASP A 73 -2.45 -9.39 8.17
C ASP A 73 -1.82 -8.02 7.99
N SER A 74 -0.90 -7.62 8.88
CA SER A 74 -0.19 -6.33 8.79
C SER A 74 0.71 -6.28 7.56
N PHE A 75 1.37 -7.39 7.24
CA PHE A 75 2.14 -7.55 6.02
C PHE A 75 1.25 -7.43 4.77
N MET A 76 0.14 -8.17 4.71
CA MET A 76 -0.78 -8.16 3.57
C MET A 76 -1.44 -6.80 3.37
N ALA A 77 -1.84 -6.12 4.44
CA ALA A 77 -2.41 -4.78 4.35
C ALA A 77 -1.42 -3.78 3.73
N SER A 78 -0.15 -3.85 4.13
CA SER A 78 0.90 -2.96 3.61
C SER A 78 1.28 -3.33 2.17
N LEU A 79 1.39 -4.63 1.87
CA LEU A 79 1.70 -5.13 0.53
C LEU A 79 0.60 -4.80 -0.48
N ASN A 80 -0.68 -4.94 -0.10
CA ASN A 80 -1.81 -4.62 -0.98
C ASN A 80 -1.78 -3.13 -1.37
N LYS A 81 -1.62 -2.23 -0.39
CA LYS A 81 -1.48 -0.79 -0.65
C LYS A 81 -0.30 -0.50 -1.59
N LEU A 82 0.85 -1.14 -1.36
CA LEU A 82 2.01 -0.95 -2.24
C LEU A 82 1.74 -1.46 -3.65
N VAL A 83 1.11 -2.61 -3.84
CA VAL A 83 0.78 -3.12 -5.20
C VAL A 83 -0.25 -2.25 -5.90
N ASP A 84 -1.18 -1.64 -5.17
CA ASP A 84 -2.18 -0.73 -5.75
C ASP A 84 -1.59 0.59 -6.26
N VAL A 85 -0.41 0.98 -5.75
CA VAL A 85 0.37 2.15 -6.19
C VAL A 85 1.50 1.77 -7.14
N PHE A 86 2.18 0.65 -6.92
CA PHE A 86 3.33 0.21 -7.71
C PHE A 86 3.15 -1.27 -8.04
N PRO A 87 2.37 -1.61 -9.09
CA PRO A 87 2.04 -2.99 -9.45
C PRO A 87 3.21 -3.67 -10.17
N SER A 88 4.34 -3.85 -9.49
CA SER A 88 5.46 -4.62 -10.04
C SER A 88 5.08 -6.10 -10.16
N PRO A 89 5.61 -6.83 -11.16
CA PRO A 89 5.39 -8.27 -11.28
C PRO A 89 5.78 -9.03 -10.02
N ALA A 90 6.90 -8.64 -9.39
CA ALA A 90 7.39 -9.23 -8.15
C ALA A 90 6.40 -9.08 -7.00
N PHE A 91 5.93 -7.86 -6.71
CA PHE A 91 4.99 -7.65 -5.60
C PHE A 91 3.61 -8.26 -5.89
N THR A 92 3.16 -8.24 -7.15
CA THR A 92 1.91 -8.88 -7.56
C THR A 92 1.98 -10.41 -7.38
N GLN A 93 3.11 -11.03 -7.71
CA GLN A 93 3.33 -12.45 -7.50
C GLN A 93 3.33 -12.80 -6.00
N VAL A 94 4.05 -12.02 -5.18
CA VAL A 94 4.09 -12.22 -3.73
C VAL A 94 2.69 -12.09 -3.12
N ARG A 95 1.91 -11.08 -3.52
CA ARG A 95 0.52 -10.90 -3.07
C ARG A 95 -0.32 -12.14 -3.35
N ARG A 96 -0.24 -12.68 -4.57
CA ARG A 96 -0.99 -13.89 -4.96
C ARG A 96 -0.56 -15.11 -4.15
N LEU A 97 0.75 -15.32 -3.98
CA LEU A 97 1.29 -16.46 -3.24
C LEU A 97 0.91 -16.40 -1.75
N ALA A 98 1.03 -15.21 -1.13
CA ALA A 98 0.67 -14.99 0.26
C ALA A 98 -0.82 -15.21 0.51
N GLN A 99 -1.70 -14.72 -0.38
CA GLN A 99 -3.15 -14.96 -0.31
C GLN A 99 -3.50 -16.44 -0.45
N SER A 100 -2.91 -17.13 -1.44
CA SER A 100 -3.15 -18.56 -1.66
C SER A 100 -2.68 -19.41 -0.47
N ALA A 101 -1.56 -19.06 0.15
CA ALA A 101 -1.08 -19.75 1.35
C ALA A 101 -2.05 -19.59 2.54
N ALA A 102 -2.62 -18.40 2.72
CA ALA A 102 -3.63 -18.15 3.76
C ALA A 102 -4.94 -18.91 3.50
N GLN A 103 -5.40 -18.94 2.24
CA GLN A 103 -6.59 -19.71 1.85
C GLN A 103 -6.39 -21.21 2.06
N LEU A 104 -5.24 -21.75 1.67
CA LEU A 104 -4.92 -23.16 1.84
C LEU A 104 -4.95 -23.57 3.32
N ALA A 105 -4.48 -22.71 4.23
CA ALA A 105 -4.55 -22.96 5.66
C ALA A 105 -6.00 -23.04 6.16
N ALA A 106 -6.89 -22.17 5.65
CA ALA A 106 -8.31 -22.20 5.98
C ALA A 106 -9.05 -23.41 5.37
N GLU A 107 -8.77 -23.73 4.10
CA GLU A 107 -9.39 -24.84 3.39
C GLU A 107 -8.99 -26.21 3.94
N LYS A 108 -7.72 -26.40 4.35
CA LYS A 108 -7.28 -27.64 5.01
C LYS A 108 -8.05 -27.96 6.30
N MET A 109 -8.65 -26.96 6.95
CA MET A 109 -9.47 -27.14 8.16
C MET A 109 -10.92 -27.54 7.83
N GLN A 110 -11.35 -27.38 6.58
CA GLN A 110 -12.69 -27.79 6.16
C GLN A 110 -12.65 -29.25 5.69
N ILE A 111 -13.33 -30.13 6.42
CA ILE A 111 -13.60 -31.49 5.94
C ILE A 111 -14.68 -31.38 4.87
N PRO A 112 -14.40 -31.73 3.60
CA PRO A 112 -15.42 -31.72 2.56
C PRO A 112 -16.59 -32.60 2.97
N ALA A 113 -17.83 -32.12 2.76
CA ALA A 113 -19.01 -32.94 2.98
C ALA A 113 -18.91 -34.23 2.16
N LYS A 114 -19.40 -35.35 2.71
CA LYS A 114 -19.45 -36.62 1.98
C LYS A 114 -20.18 -36.41 0.66
N TYR A 115 -19.55 -36.79 -0.45
CA TYR A 115 -20.16 -36.76 -1.78
C TYR A 115 -21.53 -37.47 -1.73
N SER A 116 -22.59 -36.76 -2.08
CA SER A 116 -23.88 -37.40 -2.32
C SER A 116 -23.73 -38.27 -3.57
N GLN A 117 -24.29 -39.49 -3.56
CA GLN A 117 -24.32 -40.38 -4.73
C GLN A 117 -25.25 -39.90 -5.86
N SER A 118 -25.71 -38.64 -5.81
CA SER A 118 -26.59 -38.03 -6.79
C SER A 118 -25.79 -37.33 -7.88
N LEU A 119 -26.32 -37.30 -9.11
CA LEU A 119 -25.77 -36.44 -10.15
C LEU A 119 -25.72 -34.97 -9.68
N PRO A 120 -24.65 -34.21 -9.99
CA PRO A 120 -24.58 -32.80 -9.68
C PRO A 120 -25.61 -32.02 -10.50
N ALA A 121 -25.93 -30.80 -10.06
CA ALA A 121 -26.78 -29.89 -10.82
C ALA A 121 -26.22 -29.69 -12.24
N SER A 122 -27.09 -29.71 -13.26
CA SER A 122 -26.68 -29.51 -14.65
C SER A 122 -26.05 -28.14 -14.82
N ILE A 123 -24.77 -28.11 -15.22
CA ILE A 123 -24.04 -26.89 -15.59
C ILE A 123 -23.81 -26.87 -17.10
N PRO A 124 -23.84 -25.69 -17.75
CA PRO A 124 -23.59 -25.59 -19.19
C PRO A 124 -22.14 -25.97 -19.49
N LEU A 125 -21.95 -26.84 -20.49
CA LEU A 125 -20.63 -27.24 -20.95
C LEU A 125 -19.94 -26.08 -21.67
N SER A 126 -19.01 -25.41 -20.98
CA SER A 126 -18.23 -24.30 -21.52
C SER A 126 -16.80 -24.73 -21.84
N VAL A 127 -16.63 -25.41 -22.98
CA VAL A 127 -15.29 -25.70 -23.53
C VAL A 127 -14.82 -24.54 -24.44
N PRO A 128 -13.50 -24.30 -24.57
CA PRO A 128 -12.98 -23.18 -25.37
C PRO A 128 -13.55 -23.14 -26.80
N THR A 129 -13.69 -24.30 -27.46
CA THR A 129 -14.26 -24.43 -28.80
C THR A 129 -15.75 -24.07 -28.87
N SER A 130 -16.53 -24.39 -27.83
CA SER A 130 -17.94 -23.98 -27.74
C SER A 130 -18.07 -22.47 -27.51
N ARG A 131 -17.20 -21.88 -26.69
CA ARG A 131 -17.17 -20.43 -26.50
C ARG A 131 -16.81 -19.68 -27.78
N THR A 132 -15.82 -20.15 -28.54
CA THR A 132 -15.47 -19.53 -29.82
C THR A 132 -16.58 -19.68 -30.86
N ALA A 133 -17.23 -20.85 -30.93
CA ALA A 133 -18.37 -21.07 -31.83
C ALA A 133 -19.57 -20.16 -31.49
N LEU A 134 -19.91 -20.02 -30.21
CA LEU A 134 -20.99 -19.14 -29.76
C LEU A 134 -20.66 -17.66 -30.00
N ALA A 135 -19.41 -17.24 -29.75
CA ALA A 135 -18.96 -15.88 -30.06
C ALA A 135 -19.01 -15.59 -31.57
N ALA A 136 -18.56 -16.52 -32.40
CA ALA A 136 -18.63 -16.40 -33.86
C ALA A 136 -20.08 -16.30 -34.37
N ALA A 137 -21.01 -17.07 -33.79
CA ALA A 137 -22.43 -16.99 -34.12
C ALA A 137 -23.05 -15.64 -33.71
N ALA A 138 -22.69 -15.11 -32.53
CA ALA A 138 -23.13 -13.80 -32.07
C ALA A 138 -22.59 -12.65 -32.96
N VAL A 139 -21.32 -12.72 -33.35
CA VAL A 139 -20.71 -11.75 -34.28
C VAL A 139 -21.38 -11.81 -35.65
N LYS A 140 -21.66 -13.01 -36.18
CA LYS A 140 -22.37 -13.17 -37.46
C LYS A 140 -23.78 -12.55 -37.40
N LYS A 141 -24.49 -12.73 -36.29
CA LYS A 141 -25.81 -12.11 -36.08
C LYS A 141 -25.71 -10.58 -36.01
N ALA A 142 -24.73 -10.04 -35.28
CA ALA A 142 -24.50 -8.60 -35.20
C ALA A 142 -24.12 -8.00 -36.57
N GLN A 143 -23.35 -8.72 -37.40
CA GLN A 143 -23.04 -8.29 -38.77
C GLN A 143 -24.27 -8.24 -39.67
N GLN A 144 -25.19 -9.20 -39.54
CA GLN A 144 -26.46 -9.21 -40.28
C GLN A 144 -27.37 -8.06 -39.86
N GLU A 145 -27.40 -7.72 -38.57
CA GLU A 145 -28.15 -6.58 -38.02
C GLU A 145 -27.51 -5.22 -38.41
N ALA A 146 -26.18 -5.15 -38.50
CA ALA A 146 -25.45 -3.95 -38.92
C ALA A 146 -25.56 -3.66 -40.43
N ALA A 147 -25.66 -4.70 -41.27
CA ALA A 147 -25.84 -4.57 -42.72
C ALA A 147 -27.16 -3.89 -43.12
N ALA A 148 -28.12 -3.78 -42.21
CA ALA A 148 -29.37 -3.03 -42.42
C ALA A 148 -29.19 -1.50 -42.33
N VAL A 149 -27.99 -1.01 -41.99
CA VAL A 149 -27.69 0.41 -41.75
C VAL A 149 -26.86 0.99 -42.90
N ALA A 150 -27.39 0.91 -44.14
CA ALA A 150 -26.71 1.35 -45.37
C ALA A 150 -27.13 2.75 -45.87
N ASP A 151 -27.60 3.63 -44.98
CA ASP A 151 -27.97 5.02 -45.31
C ASP A 151 -27.03 6.03 -44.64
N LEU A 152 -26.94 7.25 -45.19
CA LEU A 152 -26.11 8.36 -44.70
C LEU A 152 -26.37 8.66 -43.22
N THR A 153 -27.61 8.45 -42.77
CA THR A 153 -28.05 8.56 -41.37
C THR A 153 -27.37 7.54 -40.47
N GLY A 154 -27.17 6.33 -40.98
CA GLY A 154 -26.46 5.23 -40.33
C GLY A 154 -24.96 5.49 -40.17
N VAL A 155 -24.33 6.01 -41.22
CA VAL A 155 -22.91 6.42 -41.19
C VAL A 155 -22.69 7.56 -40.19
N LYS A 156 -23.60 8.54 -40.13
CA LYS A 156 -23.54 9.63 -39.14
C LYS A 156 -23.67 9.12 -37.71
N LYS A 157 -24.53 8.12 -37.48
CA LYS A 157 -24.67 7.45 -36.17
C LYS A 157 -23.38 6.71 -35.79
N LEU A 158 -22.81 5.90 -36.69
CA LEU A 158 -21.56 5.19 -36.45
C LEU A 158 -20.39 6.14 -36.14
N MET A 159 -20.30 7.29 -36.82
CA MET A 159 -19.31 8.32 -36.49
C MET A 159 -19.56 8.95 -35.11
N GLY A 160 -20.83 9.12 -34.72
CA GLY A 160 -21.21 9.55 -33.37
C GLY A 160 -20.79 8.53 -32.30
N ASP A 161 -21.10 7.25 -32.52
CA ASP A 161 -20.74 6.16 -31.63
C ASP A 161 -19.21 6.00 -31.50
N PHE A 162 -18.47 6.13 -32.61
CA PHE A 162 -17.01 6.13 -32.60
C PHE A 162 -16.44 7.32 -31.84
N LYS A 163 -17.00 8.52 -32.03
CA LYS A 163 -16.61 9.72 -31.27
C LYS A 163 -16.85 9.52 -29.78
N GLN A 164 -17.99 8.96 -29.40
CA GLN A 164 -18.35 8.66 -28.02
C GLN A 164 -17.43 7.59 -27.40
N GLN A 165 -17.09 6.53 -28.15
CA GLN A 165 -16.12 5.52 -27.70
C GLN A 165 -14.73 6.13 -27.51
N ARG A 166 -14.27 6.97 -28.44
CA ARG A 166 -12.99 7.69 -28.32
C ARG A 166 -13.00 8.62 -27.10
N GLU A 167 -14.07 9.39 -26.89
CA GLU A 167 -14.20 10.28 -25.72
C GLU A 167 -14.22 9.48 -24.42
N SER A 168 -14.91 8.33 -24.39
CA SER A 168 -14.91 7.41 -23.24
C SER A 168 -13.52 6.83 -22.96
N LEU A 169 -12.78 6.43 -23.99
CA LEU A 169 -11.40 5.94 -23.84
C LEU A 169 -10.45 7.03 -23.33
N ILE A 170 -10.54 8.25 -23.89
CA ILE A 170 -9.74 9.39 -23.44
C ILE A 170 -10.08 9.77 -21.99
N SER A 171 -11.37 9.80 -21.65
CA SER A 171 -11.84 10.02 -20.28
C SER A 171 -11.35 8.92 -19.33
N GLY A 172 -11.35 7.66 -19.78
CA GLY A 172 -10.85 6.52 -19.00
C GLY A 172 -9.35 6.57 -18.74
N ILE A 173 -8.57 7.05 -19.71
CA ILE A 173 -7.12 7.30 -19.52
C ILE A 173 -6.91 8.42 -18.50
N ALA A 174 -7.65 9.53 -18.63
CA ALA A 174 -7.55 10.66 -17.70
C ALA A 174 -7.99 10.28 -16.28
N SER A 175 -9.08 9.53 -16.13
CA SER A 175 -9.55 9.05 -14.82
C SER A 175 -8.57 8.04 -14.21
N GLY A 176 -8.03 7.13 -15.03
CA GLY A 176 -7.03 6.17 -14.55
C GLY A 176 -5.77 6.85 -14.02
N LEU A 177 -5.32 7.92 -14.66
CA LEU A 177 -4.18 8.72 -14.18
C LEU A 177 -4.51 9.45 -12.86
N ALA A 178 -5.70 10.07 -12.77
CA ALA A 178 -6.16 10.75 -11.56
C ALA A 178 -6.32 9.78 -10.37
N ASP A 179 -6.87 8.58 -10.62
CA ASP A 179 -7.02 7.53 -9.62
C ASP A 179 -5.65 7.02 -9.10
N LEU A 180 -4.64 6.99 -9.96
CA LEU A 180 -3.28 6.60 -9.60
C LEU A 180 -2.57 7.70 -8.79
N GLN A 181 -2.77 8.97 -9.14
CA GLN A 181 -2.25 10.12 -8.38
C GLN A 181 -2.84 10.22 -6.97
N GLY A 182 -4.11 9.83 -6.80
CA GLY A 182 -4.79 9.83 -5.49
C GLY A 182 -4.34 8.72 -4.53
N LYS A 183 -3.70 7.66 -5.04
CA LYS A 183 -3.27 6.52 -4.23
C LYS A 183 -1.85 6.71 -3.72
N SER A 184 -1.64 6.37 -2.46
CA SER A 184 -0.31 6.35 -1.86
C SER A 184 -0.13 5.18 -0.90
N ALA A 185 1.11 4.72 -0.78
CA ALA A 185 1.49 3.59 0.07
C ALA A 185 2.72 3.94 0.89
N ARG A 186 2.86 3.34 2.07
CA ARG A 186 4.09 3.45 2.88
C ARG A 186 4.94 2.21 2.66
N ALA A 187 6.24 2.42 2.44
CA ALA A 187 7.22 1.35 2.33
C ALA A 187 8.56 1.80 2.91
N TRP A 188 9.36 0.84 3.35
CA TRP A 188 10.76 1.10 3.69
C TRP A 188 11.58 1.16 2.42
N VAL A 189 12.32 2.25 2.25
CA VAL A 189 13.09 2.50 1.05
C VAL A 189 14.56 2.70 1.39
N PHE A 190 15.42 2.10 0.58
CA PHE A 190 16.85 2.40 0.53
C PHE A 190 17.18 3.01 -0.82
N THR A 191 17.84 4.16 -0.82
CA THR A 191 18.35 4.79 -2.05
C THR A 191 19.84 5.04 -1.89
N ALA A 192 20.63 4.70 -2.90
CA ALA A 192 22.05 5.01 -2.97
C ALA A 192 22.47 5.20 -4.44
N SER A 193 23.41 6.09 -4.67
CA SER A 193 23.99 6.34 -6.00
C SER A 193 25.49 6.45 -5.85
N GLY A 194 26.24 5.60 -6.53
CA GLY A 194 27.71 5.64 -6.50
C GLY A 194 28.35 4.27 -6.41
N ASP A 195 29.48 4.20 -5.71
CA ASP A 195 30.33 3.02 -5.60
C ASP A 195 29.64 1.88 -4.83
N LEU A 196 29.61 0.68 -5.42
CA LEU A 196 28.91 -0.48 -4.85
C LEU A 196 29.49 -0.95 -3.49
N PRO A 197 30.82 -1.06 -3.28
CA PRO A 197 31.40 -1.36 -1.97
C PRO A 197 30.89 -0.47 -0.83
N SER A 198 30.86 0.85 -1.04
CA SER A 198 30.32 1.78 -0.03
C SER A 198 28.82 1.57 0.20
N THR A 199 28.08 1.33 -0.88
CA THR A 199 26.63 1.08 -0.84
C THR A 199 26.29 -0.21 -0.10
N LEU A 200 27.08 -1.28 -0.29
CA LEU A 200 26.91 -2.55 0.42
C LEU A 200 27.02 -2.37 1.93
N LEU A 201 28.00 -1.58 2.37
CA LEU A 201 28.19 -1.28 3.79
C LEU A 201 27.00 -0.48 4.37
N GLU A 202 26.45 0.46 3.61
CA GLU A 202 25.24 1.19 4.02
C GLU A 202 23.99 0.33 4.01
N LEU A 203 23.88 -0.59 3.04
CA LEU A 203 22.69 -1.41 2.82
C LEU A 203 22.39 -2.30 4.03
N VAL A 204 23.44 -2.91 4.60
CA VAL A 204 23.31 -3.78 5.79
C VAL A 204 23.23 -2.99 7.10
N LYS A 205 23.53 -1.69 7.09
CA LYS A 205 23.43 -0.82 8.27
C LYS A 205 22.00 -0.33 8.46
N GLY A 206 21.46 -0.52 9.67
CA GLY A 206 20.18 0.05 10.06
C GLY A 206 18.97 -0.56 9.32
N ILE A 207 19.03 -1.86 9.00
CA ILE A 207 17.91 -2.59 8.41
C ILE A 207 16.67 -2.37 9.30
N PRO A 208 15.55 -1.88 8.75
CA PRO A 208 14.36 -1.59 9.55
C PRO A 208 13.59 -2.87 9.90
N LEU A 209 12.84 -2.83 11.00
CA LEU A 209 11.91 -3.89 11.42
C LEU A 209 12.54 -5.29 11.49
N GLN A 210 13.79 -5.40 11.96
CA GLN A 210 14.56 -6.66 11.95
C GLN A 210 13.88 -7.85 12.64
N SER A 211 12.97 -7.60 13.58
CA SER A 211 12.19 -8.62 14.28
C SER A 211 10.96 -9.13 13.51
N SER A 212 10.66 -8.56 12.34
CA SER A 212 9.58 -9.03 11.47
C SER A 212 9.92 -10.36 10.81
N VAL A 213 8.89 -11.15 10.51
CA VAL A 213 9.03 -12.51 9.95
C VAL A 213 8.40 -12.66 8.56
N TYR A 214 7.56 -11.71 8.16
CA TYR A 214 7.02 -11.61 6.80
C TYR A 214 7.67 -10.42 6.10
N THR A 215 8.46 -10.68 5.06
CA THR A 215 9.16 -9.62 4.32
C THR A 215 9.09 -9.88 2.83
N ALA A 216 8.82 -8.83 2.05
CA ALA A 216 9.03 -8.81 0.63
C ALA A 216 9.76 -7.50 0.26
N ALA A 217 10.82 -7.63 -0.52
CA ALA A 217 11.55 -6.49 -1.04
C ALA A 217 11.85 -6.68 -2.53
N MET A 218 12.12 -5.56 -3.19
CA MET A 218 12.54 -5.52 -4.58
C MET A 218 13.61 -4.46 -4.72
N MET A 219 14.75 -4.87 -5.29
CA MET A 219 15.87 -4.00 -5.59
C MET A 219 15.89 -3.69 -7.09
N LEU A 220 16.06 -2.43 -7.40
CA LEU A 220 16.24 -1.89 -8.73
C LEU A 220 17.67 -1.36 -8.82
N VAL A 221 18.39 -1.78 -9.85
CA VAL A 221 19.78 -1.36 -10.11
C VAL A 221 19.88 -0.86 -11.54
N GLY A 222 20.38 0.35 -11.75
CA GLY A 222 20.56 0.92 -13.09
C GLY A 222 21.45 2.15 -13.08
N ASP A 223 21.65 2.78 -14.23
CA ASP A 223 22.52 3.97 -14.33
C ASP A 223 21.81 5.25 -13.88
N ASN A 224 20.48 5.30 -14.04
CA ASN A 224 19.64 6.43 -13.63
C ASN A 224 18.30 5.89 -13.13
N LEU A 225 18.00 6.10 -11.84
CA LEU A 225 16.72 5.77 -11.19
C LEU A 225 15.90 6.99 -10.77
N ASP A 226 16.17 8.17 -11.33
CA ASP A 226 15.52 9.44 -10.93
C ASP A 226 14.00 9.41 -11.09
N GLY A 227 13.49 8.77 -12.14
CA GLY A 227 12.04 8.59 -12.33
C GLY A 227 11.38 7.82 -11.18
N ILE A 228 12.05 6.76 -10.69
CA ILE A 228 11.55 5.97 -9.54
C ILE A 228 11.77 6.72 -8.23
N LYS A 229 12.92 7.40 -8.06
CA LYS A 229 13.18 8.25 -6.90
C LYS A 229 12.16 9.38 -6.77
N GLY A 230 11.69 9.93 -7.89
CA GLY A 230 10.64 10.95 -7.92
C GLY A 230 9.27 10.45 -7.42
N MET A 231 9.04 9.14 -7.37
CA MET A 231 7.84 8.53 -6.77
C MET A 231 7.98 8.32 -5.25
N ILE A 232 9.19 8.48 -4.71
CA ILE A 232 9.52 8.24 -3.31
C ILE A 232 9.55 9.60 -2.61
N HIS A 233 8.54 9.86 -1.79
CA HIS A 233 8.45 11.07 -0.99
C HIS A 233 8.82 10.76 0.46
N ASP A 234 9.63 11.62 1.06
CA ASP A 234 9.86 11.54 2.50
C ASP A 234 8.52 11.70 3.23
N LEU A 235 8.36 10.96 4.32
CA LEU A 235 7.24 11.21 5.20
C LEU A 235 7.45 12.60 5.79
N GLU A 236 6.51 13.52 5.53
CA GLU A 236 6.50 14.78 6.26
C GLU A 236 6.57 14.45 7.75
N PRO A 237 7.56 14.96 8.49
CA PRO A 237 7.63 14.69 9.91
C PRO A 237 6.34 15.21 10.51
N ASP A 238 5.60 14.32 11.19
CA ASP A 238 4.59 14.74 12.14
C ASP A 238 5.27 15.79 13.01
N LYS A 239 4.74 17.00 12.93
CA LYS A 239 5.22 18.17 13.66
C LYS A 239 4.82 18.00 15.13
N ASP A 240 5.32 16.96 15.78
CA ASP A 240 5.12 16.68 17.20
C ASP A 240 6.32 15.90 17.78
N GLN A 241 6.94 16.55 18.77
CA GLN A 241 7.79 16.00 19.83
C GLN A 241 9.27 15.68 19.52
N SER A 242 10.03 16.72 19.23
CA SER A 242 11.41 16.80 19.75
C SER A 242 11.37 17.17 21.24
N GLY A 243 11.92 16.31 22.12
CA GLY A 243 12.25 16.73 23.48
C GLY A 243 12.30 15.64 24.53
N GLN A 244 13.42 14.92 24.57
CA GLN A 244 14.04 14.33 25.76
C GLN A 244 13.15 13.57 26.77
N THR A 245 13.29 12.24 26.80
CA THR A 245 13.27 11.53 28.09
C THR A 245 14.64 10.93 28.34
N SER A 246 15.41 11.63 29.17
CA SER A 246 16.57 11.08 29.85
C SER A 246 16.16 9.85 30.66
N ALA A 247 17.09 8.90 30.70
CA ALA A 247 16.97 7.62 31.37
C ALA A 247 16.53 7.71 32.85
N THR A 248 15.66 6.78 33.26
CA THR A 248 15.90 5.90 34.43
C THR A 248 14.94 4.70 34.42
N THR A 249 15.53 3.51 34.32
CA THR A 249 15.31 2.32 35.17
C THR A 249 13.88 1.89 35.55
N LYS A 250 13.57 0.66 35.08
CA LYS A 250 12.58 -0.35 35.54
C LYS A 250 11.12 -0.19 35.10
N SER A 251 10.74 -1.16 34.28
CA SER A 251 9.41 -1.71 34.06
C SER A 251 8.47 -1.59 35.25
N GLU A 252 7.27 -1.08 34.99
CA GLU A 252 6.01 -1.70 35.39
C GLU A 252 4.88 -1.20 34.48
N GLN A 253 3.95 -2.09 34.18
CA GLN A 253 2.89 -1.94 33.19
C GLN A 253 1.87 -0.86 33.53
N GLY A 254 1.19 -0.37 32.49
CA GLY A 254 -0.27 -0.30 32.52
C GLY A 254 -0.87 1.00 33.07
N ILE A 255 -1.23 1.90 32.15
CA ILE A 255 -2.59 2.42 31.91
C ILE A 255 -2.43 3.50 30.83
N LYS A 256 -3.00 3.26 29.64
CA LYS A 256 -3.14 4.28 28.59
C LYS A 256 -4.01 5.41 29.15
N GLY A 257 -3.61 6.67 28.97
CA GLY A 257 -4.38 7.83 29.44
C GLY A 257 -5.83 7.78 28.98
N LYS A 258 -6.76 8.24 29.83
CA LYS A 258 -8.18 8.31 29.49
C LYS A 258 -8.39 9.36 28.42
N GLU A 259 -9.12 9.03 27.35
CA GLU A 259 -9.46 9.95 26.25
C GLU A 259 -10.97 10.21 26.26
N LEU A 260 -11.37 11.47 26.11
CA LEU A 260 -12.76 11.88 25.95
C LEU A 260 -12.94 12.52 24.59
N ARG A 261 -13.57 11.80 23.65
CA ARG A 261 -13.89 12.32 22.31
C ARG A 261 -15.23 13.04 22.35
N VAL A 262 -15.25 14.28 21.86
CA VAL A 262 -16.45 15.12 21.73
C VAL A 262 -16.67 15.42 20.25
N SER A 263 -17.88 15.16 19.75
CA SER A 263 -18.30 15.46 18.38
C SER A 263 -19.56 16.32 18.43
N GLY A 264 -19.63 17.38 17.63
CA GLY A 264 -20.80 18.24 17.54
C GLY A 264 -20.75 19.15 16.32
N GLU A 265 -21.88 19.76 15.97
CA GLU A 265 -21.99 20.69 14.85
C GLU A 265 -21.90 22.14 15.32
N ILE A 266 -21.15 22.97 14.61
CA ILE A 266 -21.04 24.41 14.88
C ILE A 266 -21.84 25.16 13.80
N PRO A 267 -22.90 25.92 14.17
CA PRO A 267 -23.63 26.73 13.22
C PRO A 267 -22.75 27.78 12.53
N TYR A 268 -22.81 27.86 11.20
CA TYR A 268 -22.03 28.80 10.36
C TYR A 268 -22.12 30.27 10.78
N LYS A 269 -23.21 30.67 11.43
CA LYS A 269 -23.46 32.05 11.87
C LYS A 269 -22.57 32.48 13.05
N ASN A 270 -21.90 31.54 13.73
CA ASN A 270 -21.15 31.81 14.96
C ASN A 270 -19.66 31.42 14.81
N PRO A 271 -18.88 32.15 13.97
CA PRO A 271 -17.46 31.85 13.75
C PRO A 271 -16.61 31.98 15.02
N GLU A 272 -17.06 32.79 15.99
CA GLU A 272 -16.37 32.99 17.27
C GLU A 272 -16.23 31.68 18.07
N ILE A 273 -17.17 30.74 17.92
CA ILE A 273 -17.11 29.44 18.63
C ILE A 273 -15.98 28.58 18.05
N LEU A 274 -15.85 28.53 16.73
CA LEU A 274 -14.77 27.80 16.07
C LEU A 274 -13.42 28.42 16.42
N ARG A 275 -13.33 29.75 16.38
CA ARG A 275 -12.11 30.48 16.77
C ARG A 275 -11.71 30.15 18.20
N ARG A 276 -12.66 30.14 19.13
CA ARG A 276 -12.41 29.81 20.53
C ARG A 276 -11.90 28.38 20.70
N ILE A 277 -12.43 27.41 19.96
CA ILE A 277 -11.97 26.02 20.02
C ILE A 277 -10.52 25.90 19.52
N PHE A 278 -10.16 26.59 18.43
CA PHE A 278 -8.78 26.62 17.93
C PHE A 278 -7.81 27.32 18.88
N GLU A 279 -8.22 28.43 19.50
CA GLU A 279 -7.44 29.11 20.54
C GLU A 279 -7.18 28.16 21.72
N LEU A 280 -8.21 27.45 22.19
CA LEU A 280 -8.06 26.50 23.31
C LEU A 280 -7.18 25.30 22.93
N ALA A 281 -7.29 24.81 21.70
CA ALA A 281 -6.52 23.67 21.21
C ALA A 281 -5.02 23.98 21.00
N SER A 282 -4.69 25.24 20.71
CA SER A 282 -3.32 25.70 20.44
C SER A 282 -2.65 26.45 21.59
N ALA A 283 -3.37 26.71 22.69
CA ALA A 283 -2.82 27.43 23.82
C ALA A 283 -1.71 26.65 24.55
N THR A 284 -0.67 27.38 24.93
CA THR A 284 0.47 26.87 25.68
C THR A 284 0.68 27.68 26.96
N GLU A 285 1.15 27.00 28.02
CA GLU A 285 1.63 27.65 29.23
C GLU A 285 2.99 28.32 28.96
N ALA A 286 3.39 29.24 29.83
CA ALA A 286 4.68 29.95 29.72
C ALA A 286 5.91 29.01 29.67
N SER A 287 5.74 27.74 30.06
CA SER A 287 6.73 26.66 30.00
C SER A 287 6.83 25.96 28.64
N GLY A 288 6.01 26.35 27.65
CA GLY A 288 5.95 25.72 26.33
C GLY A 288 5.13 24.42 26.27
N GLN A 289 4.55 23.99 27.38
CA GLN A 289 3.64 22.83 27.43
C GLN A 289 2.22 23.23 27.02
N ARG A 290 1.45 22.30 26.43
CA ARG A 290 0.03 22.53 26.09
C ARG A 290 -0.75 22.86 27.36
N GLN A 291 -1.62 23.87 27.27
CA GLN A 291 -2.39 24.34 28.41
C GLN A 291 -3.34 23.24 28.94
N LYS A 292 -3.30 23.00 30.25
CA LYS A 292 -4.22 22.08 30.93
C LYS A 292 -5.53 22.78 31.24
N TYR A 293 -6.63 22.13 30.89
CA TYR A 293 -7.99 22.62 31.15
C TYR A 293 -8.71 21.73 32.14
N ARG A 294 -9.45 22.35 33.06
CA ARG A 294 -10.34 21.63 33.96
C ARG A 294 -11.63 21.27 33.23
N VAL A 295 -11.95 19.97 33.20
CA VAL A 295 -13.15 19.48 32.51
C VAL A 295 -14.31 19.44 33.49
N ALA A 296 -15.27 20.36 33.30
CA ALA A 296 -16.45 20.49 34.16
C ALA A 296 -17.70 19.89 33.48
N HIS A 297 -17.64 18.60 33.13
CA HIS A 297 -18.76 17.86 32.53
C HIS A 297 -19.16 16.68 33.42
N GLU A 298 -20.46 16.38 33.54
CA GLU A 298 -20.96 15.32 34.42
C GLU A 298 -20.41 13.94 34.03
N ALA A 299 -20.36 13.63 32.72
CA ALA A 299 -19.77 12.40 32.21
C ALA A 299 -18.26 12.27 32.55
N ALA A 300 -17.51 13.37 32.51
CA ALA A 300 -16.09 13.38 32.87
C ALA A 300 -15.88 13.18 34.38
N ARG A 301 -16.76 13.77 35.21
CA ARG A 301 -16.74 13.58 36.67
C ARG A 301 -17.02 12.12 37.07
N ALA A 302 -17.96 11.46 36.40
CA ALA A 302 -18.31 10.06 36.67
C ALA A 302 -17.11 9.10 36.50
N VAL A 303 -16.15 9.44 35.62
CA VAL A 303 -14.95 8.64 35.36
C VAL A 303 -13.67 9.20 36.01
N ASN A 304 -13.80 10.16 36.93
CA ASN A 304 -12.68 10.87 37.57
C ASN A 304 -11.73 11.57 36.57
N PHE A 305 -12.25 12.03 35.42
CA PHE A 305 -11.51 12.82 34.43
C PHE A 305 -11.66 14.32 34.76
N ARG A 306 -10.63 14.90 35.38
CA ARG A 306 -10.70 16.26 35.96
C ARG A 306 -9.93 17.29 35.14
N GLU A 307 -8.84 16.89 34.50
CA GLU A 307 -7.95 17.76 33.74
C GLU A 307 -7.63 17.10 32.41
N ALA A 308 -7.62 17.89 31.35
CA ALA A 308 -7.37 17.43 29.99
C ALA A 308 -6.53 18.45 29.22
N ILE A 309 -5.84 17.96 28.21
CA ILE A 309 -5.21 18.76 27.16
C ILE A 309 -5.90 18.40 25.84
N PHE A 310 -5.95 19.35 24.91
CA PHE A 310 -6.42 19.04 23.56
C PHE A 310 -5.34 18.27 22.78
N THR A 311 -5.74 17.16 22.16
CA THR A 311 -4.88 16.29 21.36
C THR A 311 -5.63 15.81 20.12
N GLY A 312 -4.93 15.68 19.00
CA GLY A 312 -5.50 15.28 17.71
C GLY A 312 -5.81 16.46 16.78
N THR A 313 -6.31 16.14 15.60
CA THR A 313 -6.75 17.09 14.57
C THR A 313 -8.23 17.44 14.75
N LEU A 314 -8.57 18.71 14.54
CA LEU A 314 -9.94 19.17 14.36
C LEU A 314 -10.35 18.86 12.91
N ASP A 315 -11.28 17.91 12.73
CA ASP A 315 -11.97 17.62 11.46
C ASP A 315 -13.30 18.39 11.36
#